data_AF-A0A2D6N6K9-F1
#
_entry.id   AF-A0A2D6N6K9-F1
#
_cell.length_a   1.000
_cell.length_b   1.000
_cell.length_c   1.000
_cell.angle_alpha   90.00
_cell.angle_beta   90.00
_cell.angle_gamma   90.00
#
_symmetry.space_group_name_H-M   'P 1'
#
loop_
_entity.id
_entity.type
_entity.pdbx_description
1 polymer ?
#
loop_
_entity_poly.entity_id
_entity_poly.type
_entity_poly.pdbx_seq_one_letter_code
_entity_poly.pdbx_strand_id
1 'polypeptide(L)'
;MTVITANGETSPVRLRSPKALEGSVALLIVAVLLVGGVVGWQAYSVWVLPLVAEGPRFVGFGPYYGRYAPDRGRKIMDHLGAATTFIAAGQHEHATTHLLEVLKLQPNHTEAQRLLAEVSHPLPPPLLVPAG
;
A
#
# COMPACT_ATOMS: atom_id res chain seq x y z
N MET A 1 5.83 21.58 -59.00
CA MET A 1 6.89 22.60 -59.02
C MET A 1 7.96 22.10 -59.98
N THR A 2 7.94 22.59 -61.21
CA THR A 2 8.85 22.20 -62.29
C THR A 2 10.05 23.14 -62.27
N VAL A 3 11.24 22.60 -62.03
CA VAL A 3 12.48 23.38 -62.14
C VAL A 3 12.89 23.35 -63.60
N ILE A 4 12.89 24.51 -64.26
CA ILE A 4 13.35 24.64 -65.63
C ILE A 4 14.88 24.73 -65.57
N THR A 5 15.55 23.73 -66.14
CA THR A 5 17.01 23.76 -66.29
C THR A 5 17.38 24.69 -67.45
N ALA A 6 18.62 25.19 -67.46
CA ALA A 6 19.10 26.14 -68.46
C ALA A 6 18.99 25.66 -69.93
N ASN A 7 18.76 24.36 -70.14
CA ASN A 7 18.63 23.73 -71.45
C ASN A 7 17.17 23.53 -71.91
N GLY A 8 16.18 24.03 -71.17
CA GLY A 8 14.76 23.92 -71.54
C GLY A 8 14.13 22.54 -71.30
N GLU A 9 14.88 21.56 -70.80
CA GLU A 9 14.35 20.24 -70.44
C GLU A 9 13.62 20.29 -69.09
N THR A 10 12.34 19.96 -69.11
CA THR A 10 11.50 19.81 -67.91
C THR A 10 11.65 18.39 -67.37
N SER A 11 12.61 18.19 -66.47
CA SER A 11 12.71 16.92 -65.74
C SER A 11 11.71 16.92 -64.56
N PRO A 12 10.86 15.88 -64.42
CA PRO A 12 9.97 15.77 -63.27
C PRO A 12 10.83 15.59 -62.01
N VAL A 13 10.69 16.52 -61.06
CA VAL A 13 11.27 16.39 -59.72
C VAL A 13 10.62 15.16 -59.08
N ARG A 14 11.28 14.01 -59.14
CA ARG A 14 10.91 12.83 -58.37
C ARG A 14 11.18 13.15 -56.90
N LEU A 15 10.17 13.72 -56.24
CA LEU A 15 10.09 13.78 -54.77
C LEU A 15 10.27 12.34 -54.28
N ARG A 16 11.46 12.07 -53.73
CA ARG A 16 11.83 10.77 -53.15
C ARG A 16 10.74 10.42 -52.14
N SER A 17 9.98 9.37 -52.43
CA SER A 17 8.73 9.06 -51.72
C SER A 17 8.93 9.03 -50.20
N PRO A 18 8.04 9.65 -49.39
CA PRO A 18 8.17 9.77 -47.93
C PRO A 18 8.07 8.44 -47.16
N LYS A 19 7.85 7.30 -47.84
CA LYS A 19 7.73 5.96 -47.22
C LYS A 19 8.93 5.57 -46.35
N ALA A 20 10.13 6.09 -46.66
CA ALA A 20 11.31 5.84 -45.84
C ALA A 20 11.26 6.58 -44.49
N LEU A 21 10.60 7.74 -44.43
CA LEU A 21 10.47 8.54 -43.20
C LEU A 21 9.44 7.90 -42.25
N GLU A 22 8.34 7.36 -42.78
CA GLU A 22 7.29 6.70 -42.00
C GLU A 22 7.83 5.47 -41.24
N GLY A 23 8.69 4.67 -41.89
CA GLY A 23 9.31 3.51 -41.26
C GLY A 23 10.20 3.88 -40.08
N SER A 24 10.97 4.97 -40.18
CA SER A 24 11.86 5.44 -39.11
C SER A 24 11.07 5.94 -37.90
N VAL A 25 9.97 6.65 -38.13
CA VAL A 25 9.12 7.16 -37.04
C VAL A 25 8.46 6.01 -36.28
N ALA A 26 7.92 5.02 -36.99
CA ALA A 26 7.33 3.84 -36.35
C ALA A 26 8.35 3.09 -35.48
N LEU A 27 9.58 2.94 -35.97
CA LEU A 27 10.65 2.25 -35.26
C LEU A 27 11.08 3.01 -33.99
N LEU A 28 11.13 4.34 -34.06
CA LEU A 28 11.40 5.20 -32.90
C LEU A 28 10.34 5.07 -31.81
N ILE A 29 9.06 5.05 -32.19
CA ILE A 29 7.96 4.90 -31.23
C ILE A 29 8.06 3.55 -30.50
N VAL A 30 8.29 2.46 -31.25
CA VAL A 30 8.46 1.13 -30.66
C VAL A 30 9.67 1.08 -29.73
N ALA A 31 10.80 1.68 -30.13
CA ALA A 31 11.98 1.75 -29.29
C ALA A 31 11.73 2.51 -27.98
N VAL A 32 11.04 3.64 -28.03
CA VAL A 32 10.69 4.44 -26.83
C VAL A 32 9.74 3.66 -25.91
N LEU A 33 8.74 2.97 -26.46
CA LEU A 33 7.82 2.15 -25.66
C LEU A 33 8.54 0.99 -24.98
N LEU A 34 9.47 0.31 -25.66
CA LEU A 34 10.26 -0.77 -25.08
C LEU A 34 11.16 -0.27 -23.94
N VAL A 35 11.89 0.83 -24.18
CA VAL A 35 12.76 1.43 -23.15
C VAL A 35 11.93 1.91 -21.96
N GLY A 36 10.82 2.61 -22.20
CA GLY A 36 9.91 3.08 -21.15
C GLY A 36 9.32 1.93 -20.33
N GLY A 37 8.92 0.83 -20.99
CA GLY A 37 8.43 -0.37 -20.32
C GLY A 37 9.47 -1.03 -19.43
N VAL A 38 10.72 -1.17 -19.91
CA VAL A 38 11.82 -1.77 -19.12
C VAL A 38 12.20 -0.88 -17.92
N VAL A 39 12.32 0.43 -18.13
CA VAL A 39 12.61 1.39 -17.06
C VAL A 39 11.48 1.42 -16.04
N GLY A 40 10.23 1.45 -16.49
CA GLY A 40 9.05 1.42 -15.62
C GLY A 40 8.97 0.14 -14.80
N TRP A 41 9.25 -1.02 -15.41
CA TRP A 41 9.30 -2.30 -14.71
C TRP A 41 10.41 -2.35 -13.65
N GLN A 42 11.62 -1.89 -13.98
CA GLN A 42 12.70 -1.82 -13.00
C GLN A 42 12.36 -0.88 -11.85
N ALA A 43 11.85 0.32 -12.15
CA ALA A 43 11.43 1.28 -11.13
C ALA A 43 10.35 0.69 -10.21
N TYR A 44 9.35 0.02 -10.78
CA TYR A 44 8.34 -0.70 -10.01
C TYR A 44 8.97 -1.77 -9.10
N SER A 45 9.89 -2.59 -9.62
CA SER A 45 10.52 -3.66 -8.85
C SER A 45 11.45 -3.18 -7.73
N VAL A 46 12.13 -2.06 -7.92
CA VAL A 46 13.14 -1.56 -6.99
C VAL A 46 12.53 -0.60 -5.95
N TRP A 47 11.47 0.12 -6.30
CA TRP A 47 10.90 1.15 -5.43
C TRP A 47 9.52 0.77 -4.89
N VAL A 48 8.65 0.21 -5.72
CA VAL A 48 7.26 -0.07 -5.34
C VAL A 48 7.15 -1.44 -4.65
N LEU A 49 7.78 -2.46 -5.23
CA LEU A 49 7.78 -3.82 -4.68
C LEU A 49 8.31 -3.89 -3.24
N PRO A 50 9.43 -3.23 -2.86
CA PRO A 50 9.83 -3.20 -1.45
C PRO A 50 8.85 -2.43 -0.58
N LEU A 51 8.21 -1.36 -1.05
CA LEU A 51 7.15 -0.68 -0.29
C LEU A 51 5.93 -1.57 -0.02
N VAL A 52 5.59 -2.46 -0.97
CA VAL A 52 4.48 -3.42 -0.83
C VAL A 52 4.89 -4.65 -0.03
N ALA A 53 6.12 -5.13 -0.19
CA ALA A 53 6.70 -6.22 0.60
C ALA A 53 6.93 -5.78 2.06
N GLU A 54 7.23 -4.51 2.27
CA GLU A 54 7.21 -3.80 3.55
C GLU A 54 5.86 -3.12 3.81
N GLY A 55 4.79 -3.56 3.12
CA GLY A 55 3.43 -3.13 3.40
C GLY A 55 3.22 -3.13 4.90
N PRO A 56 2.54 -2.09 5.44
CA PRO A 56 2.68 -1.63 6.82
C PRO A 56 2.89 -2.86 7.67
N ARG A 57 4.08 -2.98 8.29
CA ARG A 57 4.27 -4.00 9.32
C ARG A 57 3.12 -3.76 10.26
N PHE A 58 2.04 -4.53 10.10
CA PHE A 58 0.87 -4.39 10.91
C PHE A 58 1.41 -4.78 12.27
N VAL A 59 1.68 -3.78 13.10
CA VAL A 59 2.18 -3.95 14.46
C VAL A 59 1.15 -4.75 15.30
N GLY A 60 0.02 -5.17 14.72
CA GLY A 60 -1.04 -5.95 15.36
C GLY A 60 -1.30 -7.38 14.83
N PHE A 61 -0.53 -7.95 13.89
CA PHE A 61 -0.76 -9.35 13.48
C PHE A 61 0.56 -10.11 13.25
N GLY A 62 1.26 -10.39 14.34
CA GLY A 62 2.44 -11.27 14.31
C GLY A 62 2.11 -12.69 13.80
N PRO A 63 3.14 -13.51 13.50
CA PRO A 63 3.02 -14.86 12.92
C PRO A 63 2.34 -15.90 13.83
N TYR A 64 1.70 -15.48 14.91
CA TYR A 64 1.01 -16.35 15.86
C TYR A 64 -0.33 -16.90 15.34
N TYR A 65 -0.88 -16.39 14.24
CA TYR A 65 -2.16 -16.89 13.70
C TYR A 65 -2.03 -18.14 12.81
N GLY A 66 -0.81 -18.58 12.47
CA GLY A 66 -0.60 -19.72 11.55
C GLY A 66 -0.83 -21.12 12.15
N ARG A 67 -1.09 -21.25 13.47
CA ARG A 67 -1.19 -22.56 14.13
C ARG A 67 -2.21 -22.67 15.26
N TYR A 68 -3.03 -21.66 15.49
CA TYR A 68 -4.16 -21.79 16.42
C TYR A 68 -5.39 -22.26 15.66
N ALA A 69 -6.07 -23.27 16.20
CA ALA A 69 -7.36 -23.72 15.73
C ALA A 69 -8.26 -22.48 15.47
N PRO A 70 -8.96 -22.41 14.32
CA PRO A 70 -9.70 -21.21 13.88
C PRO A 70 -10.64 -20.67 14.97
N ASP A 71 -11.12 -21.53 15.86
CA ASP A 71 -12.00 -21.17 16.97
C ASP A 71 -11.33 -20.29 18.05
N ARG A 72 -10.03 -20.46 18.33
CA ARG A 72 -9.37 -19.68 19.39
C ARG A 72 -9.11 -18.24 18.94
N GLY A 73 -8.69 -18.06 17.69
CA GLY A 73 -8.45 -16.73 17.11
C GLY A 73 -9.75 -15.91 17.05
N ARG A 74 -10.87 -16.54 16.68
CA ARG A 74 -12.17 -15.87 16.67
C ARG A 74 -12.60 -15.40 18.06
N LYS A 75 -12.50 -16.27 19.07
CA LYS A 75 -12.83 -15.90 20.46
C LYS A 75 -11.97 -14.75 21.00
N ILE A 76 -10.68 -14.73 20.65
CA ILE A 76 -9.79 -13.62 21.01
C ILE A 76 -10.31 -12.32 20.40
N MET A 77 -10.61 -12.31 19.10
CA MET A 77 -11.12 -11.12 18.41
C MET A 77 -12.47 -10.65 18.97
N ASP A 78 -13.39 -11.59 19.24
CA ASP A 78 -14.72 -11.28 19.79
C ASP A 78 -14.59 -10.62 21.18
N HIS A 79 -13.76 -11.17 22.06
CA HIS A 79 -13.52 -10.59 23.38
C HIS A 79 -12.77 -9.26 23.32
N LEU A 80 -11.80 -9.11 22.40
CA LEU A 80 -11.02 -7.88 22.25
C LEU A 80 -11.89 -6.75 21.69
N GLY A 81 -12.77 -7.04 20.72
CA GLY A 81 -13.77 -6.10 20.21
C GLY A 81 -14.81 -5.71 21.27
N ALA A 82 -15.31 -6.66 22.06
CA ALA A 82 -16.20 -6.34 23.18
C ALA A 82 -15.51 -5.41 24.19
N ALA A 83 -14.28 -5.73 24.58
CA ALA A 83 -13.50 -4.93 25.52
C ALA A 83 -13.32 -3.48 25.05
N THR A 84 -12.91 -3.25 23.81
CA THR A 84 -12.73 -1.88 23.28
C THR A 84 -14.04 -1.10 23.24
N THR A 85 -15.15 -1.77 22.94
CA THR A 85 -16.49 -1.16 22.97
C THR A 85 -16.87 -0.73 24.39
N PHE A 86 -16.59 -1.56 25.40
CA PHE A 86 -16.83 -1.23 26.81
C PHE A 86 -15.90 -0.12 27.31
N ILE A 87 -14.64 -0.08 26.87
CA ILE A 87 -13.70 1.02 27.17
C ILE A 87 -14.25 2.35 26.65
N ALA A 88 -14.69 2.37 25.38
CA ALA A 88 -15.28 3.57 24.78
C ALA A 88 -16.56 4.04 25.49
N ALA A 89 -17.31 3.10 26.09
CA ALA A 89 -18.50 3.39 26.89
C ALA A 89 -18.18 3.77 28.36
N GLY A 90 -16.91 3.79 28.78
CA GLY A 90 -16.49 4.03 30.17
C GLY A 90 -16.80 2.88 31.13
N GLN A 91 -17.22 1.72 30.61
CA GLN A 91 -17.59 0.53 31.41
C GLN A 91 -16.37 -0.34 31.69
N HIS A 92 -15.48 0.18 32.53
CA HIS A 92 -14.17 -0.41 32.80
C HIS A 92 -14.25 -1.83 33.37
N GLU A 93 -15.21 -2.13 34.22
CA GLU A 93 -15.39 -3.46 34.83
C GLU A 93 -15.77 -4.56 33.82
N HIS A 94 -16.59 -4.22 32.82
CA HIS A 94 -16.92 -5.16 31.73
C HIS A 94 -15.75 -5.33 30.76
N ALA A 95 -15.02 -4.25 30.49
CA ALA A 95 -13.81 -4.30 29.69
C ALA A 95 -12.73 -5.20 30.31
N THR A 96 -12.47 -5.08 31.62
CA THR A 96 -11.47 -5.93 32.31
C THR A 96 -11.85 -7.40 32.22
N THR A 97 -13.13 -7.75 32.39
CA THR A 97 -13.61 -9.13 32.26
C THR A 97 -13.26 -9.74 30.91
N HIS A 98 -13.53 -9.02 29.82
CA HIS A 98 -13.22 -9.50 28.46
C HIS A 98 -11.72 -9.54 28.17
N LEU A 99 -10.94 -8.59 28.67
CA LEU A 99 -9.48 -8.59 28.52
C LEU A 99 -8.83 -9.76 29.25
N LEU A 100 -9.34 -10.14 30.42
CA LEU A 100 -8.88 -11.33 31.15
C LEU A 100 -9.17 -12.62 30.37
N GLU A 101 -10.31 -12.73 29.69
CA GLU A 101 -10.59 -13.87 28.80
C GLU A 101 -9.60 -13.96 27.63
N VAL A 102 -9.22 -12.82 27.03
CA VAL A 102 -8.16 -12.79 26.00
C VAL A 102 -6.83 -13.30 26.57
N LEU A 103 -6.45 -12.85 27.76
CA LEU A 103 -5.20 -13.28 28.41
C LEU A 103 -5.23 -14.75 28.86
N LYS A 104 -6.39 -15.32 29.18
CA LYS A 104 -6.54 -16.77 29.41
C LYS A 104 -6.27 -17.57 28.13
N LEU A 105 -6.76 -17.09 26.98
CA LEU A 105 -6.58 -17.76 25.68
C LEU A 105 -5.16 -17.56 25.13
N GLN A 106 -4.57 -16.39 25.35
CA GLN A 106 -3.24 -15.99 24.93
C GLN A 106 -2.54 -15.14 26.01
N PRO A 107 -1.77 -15.78 26.92
CA PRO A 107 -1.12 -15.08 28.04
C PRO A 107 -0.17 -13.94 27.64
N ASN A 108 0.48 -14.08 26.49
CA ASN A 108 1.45 -13.10 25.96
C ASN A 108 0.81 -12.10 24.97
N HIS A 109 -0.50 -11.84 25.06
CA HIS A 109 -1.17 -10.90 24.17
C HIS A 109 -0.86 -9.45 24.59
N THR A 110 0.14 -8.84 23.96
CA THR A 110 0.67 -7.50 24.29
C THR A 110 -0.40 -6.42 24.33
N GLU A 111 -1.32 -6.43 23.35
CA GLU A 111 -2.41 -5.44 23.30
C GLU A 111 -3.40 -5.59 24.46
N ALA A 112 -3.81 -6.81 24.81
CA ALA A 112 -4.71 -7.05 25.93
C ALA A 112 -4.08 -6.66 27.27
N GLN A 113 -2.77 -6.91 27.45
CA GLN A 113 -2.02 -6.44 28.62
C GLN A 113 -2.00 -4.90 28.71
N ARG A 114 -1.75 -4.21 27.57
CA ARG A 114 -1.76 -2.75 27.48
C ARG A 114 -3.12 -2.16 27.84
N LEU A 115 -4.19 -2.67 27.21
CA LEU A 115 -5.55 -2.21 27.48
C LEU A 115 -5.96 -2.49 28.92
N LEU A 116 -5.56 -3.64 29.50
CA LEU A 116 -5.87 -3.95 30.90
C LEU A 116 -5.18 -2.97 31.85
N ALA A 117 -3.94 -2.59 31.57
CA ALA A 117 -3.23 -1.56 32.34
C ALA A 117 -3.93 -0.20 32.24
N GLU A 118 -4.38 0.19 31.05
CA GLU A 118 -5.13 1.43 30.80
C GLU A 118 -6.46 1.48 31.58
N VAL A 119 -7.21 0.37 31.60
CA VAL A 119 -8.49 0.28 32.31
C VAL A 119 -8.31 0.19 33.83
N SER A 120 -7.28 -0.54 34.30
CA SER A 120 -7.03 -0.78 35.73
C SER A 120 -6.37 0.41 36.43
N HIS A 121 -5.60 1.20 35.67
CA HIS A 121 -4.99 2.43 36.11
C HIS A 121 -5.45 3.54 35.16
N PRO A 122 -6.66 4.10 35.36
CA PRO A 122 -7.14 5.19 34.53
C PRO A 122 -6.14 6.33 34.62
N LEU A 123 -5.43 6.56 33.51
CA LEU A 123 -4.61 7.76 33.35
C LEU A 123 -5.50 8.97 33.65
N PRO A 124 -5.00 9.98 34.38
CA PRO A 124 -5.75 11.20 34.58
C PRO A 124 -6.19 11.72 33.20
N PRO A 125 -7.45 12.18 33.04
CA PRO A 125 -7.95 12.64 31.77
C PRO A 125 -6.94 13.63 31.17
N PRO A 126 -6.66 13.57 29.85
CA PRO A 126 -5.72 14.48 29.23
C PRO A 126 -6.13 15.89 29.62
N LEU A 127 -5.25 16.57 30.36
CA LEU A 127 -5.47 17.96 30.72
C LEU A 127 -5.68 18.67 29.40
N LEU A 128 -6.92 19.10 29.14
CA LEU A 128 -7.24 20.02 28.07
C LEU A 128 -6.40 21.25 28.34
N VAL A 129 -5.20 21.31 27.77
CA VAL A 129 -4.36 22.51 27.79
C VAL A 129 -5.18 23.52 26.98
N PRO A 130 -5.75 24.57 27.60
CA PRO A 130 -6.47 25.57 26.84
C PRO A 130 -5.46 26.17 25.86
N ALA A 131 -5.80 26.12 24.57
CA ALA A 131 -5.06 26.86 23.56
C ALA A 131 -5.19 28.35 23.91
N GLY A 132 -4.12 28.90 24.51
CA GLY A 132 -3.97 30.32 24.77
C GLY A 132 -3.61 31.10 23.51
#